data_AF-A0A7C2FWF6-F1
#
_entry.id   AF-A0A7C2FWF6-F1
#
_cell.length_a   1.000
_cell.length_b   1.000
_cell.length_c   1.000
_cell.angle_alpha   90.00
_cell.angle_beta   90.00
_cell.angle_gamma   90.00
#
_symmetry.space_group_name_H-M   'P 1'
#
loop_
_entity.id
_entity.type
_entity.pdbx_description
1 polymer ?
#
loop_
_entity_poly.entity_id
_entity_poly.type
_entity_poly.pdbx_seq_one_letter_code
_entity_poly.pdbx_strand_id
1 'polypeptide(L)'
;MEDSLIPNDIETVEVARAEQAIIIRDDPKQQLRLMKERAECAAELLKFQSAIIVAATDASDWIQFGDKMCLSSAGAERIAQHFDIRLTNWKQEKEEWQDELGRGYRYIFTCTAGHGNRQLHAIGQCDSRDKFLCKVGDTYKSLTEINANNLRAAAYHRCQGNAIKALLGIRGITKSTWEALFKATGKDTTVTNKATFKKGSKGGTSKTDTDKQAELGAILLGFVDEGFVVELDEEGNPHLEPAEYDDVDRLKAASDSCAQISSFVGKDNDLKAGKESLKDLRGKWLDVTLAKAKKLKAEGYKDEG
;
A
#
# COMPACT_ATOMS: atom_id res chain seq x y z
N MET A 1 40.56 -8.30 -58.12
CA MET A 1 40.14 -8.15 -56.71
C MET A 1 39.93 -6.67 -56.51
N GLU A 2 38.68 -6.23 -56.70
CA GLU A 2 38.29 -4.83 -56.48
C GLU A 2 38.17 -4.62 -54.97
N ASP A 3 39.04 -3.79 -54.42
CA ASP A 3 38.94 -3.27 -53.06
C ASP A 3 37.70 -2.35 -52.99
N SER A 4 36.71 -2.75 -52.20
CA SER A 4 35.51 -1.93 -51.97
C SER A 4 35.86 -0.77 -51.04
N LEU A 5 36.06 0.40 -51.63
CA LEU A 5 36.05 1.70 -50.95
C LEU A 5 34.66 1.93 -50.34
N ILE A 6 34.46 1.52 -49.09
CA ILE A 6 33.37 2.03 -48.27
C ILE A 6 33.78 3.45 -47.82
N PRO A 7 32.99 4.51 -48.08
CA PRO A 7 33.38 5.88 -47.77
C PRO A 7 33.55 6.11 -46.26
N ASN A 8 34.68 6.70 -45.88
CA ASN A 8 35.04 7.21 -44.53
C ASN A 8 34.14 8.34 -43.99
N ASP A 9 33.10 8.72 -44.74
CA ASP A 9 32.24 9.87 -44.43
C ASP A 9 31.17 9.56 -43.37
N ILE A 10 30.89 8.28 -43.08
CA ILE A 10 29.86 7.91 -42.10
C ILE A 10 30.37 8.08 -40.66
N GLU A 11 31.62 7.67 -40.39
CA GLU A 11 32.23 7.78 -39.05
C GLU A 11 32.44 9.24 -38.62
N THR A 12 32.84 10.12 -39.55
CA THR A 12 33.12 11.54 -39.24
C THR A 12 31.86 12.33 -38.91
N VAL A 13 30.71 11.99 -39.50
CA VAL A 13 29.42 12.63 -39.21
C VAL A 13 28.86 12.20 -37.85
N GLU A 14 29.06 10.94 -37.44
CA GLU A 14 28.62 10.46 -36.12
C GLU A 14 29.43 11.08 -34.98
N VAL A 15 30.75 11.20 -35.14
CA VAL A 15 31.63 11.84 -34.15
C VAL A 15 31.26 13.32 -33.97
N ALA A 16 31.05 14.07 -35.06
CA ALA A 16 30.66 15.48 -35.00
C ALA A 16 29.29 15.71 -34.32
N ARG A 17 28.32 14.80 -34.52
CA ARG A 17 27.02 14.85 -33.83
C ARG A 17 27.13 14.53 -32.34
N ALA A 18 27.98 13.57 -31.98
CA ALA A 18 28.23 13.22 -30.59
C ALA A 18 28.91 14.37 -29.83
N GLU A 19 29.89 15.04 -30.44
CA GLU A 19 30.57 16.20 -29.85
C GLU A 19 29.62 17.40 -29.68
N GLN A 20 28.78 17.70 -30.67
CA GLN A 20 27.74 18.74 -30.52
C GLN A 20 26.74 18.42 -29.40
N ALA A 21 26.34 17.15 -29.26
CA ALA A 21 25.45 16.72 -28.18
C ALA A 21 26.10 16.84 -26.79
N ILE A 22 27.42 16.65 -26.68
CA ILE A 22 28.20 16.82 -25.43
C ILE A 22 28.30 18.31 -25.07
N ILE A 23 28.59 19.20 -26.03
CA ILE A 23 28.71 20.65 -25.79
C ILE A 23 27.39 21.27 -25.29
N ILE A 24 26.25 20.83 -25.83
CA ILE A 24 24.92 21.27 -25.37
C ILE A 24 24.63 20.81 -23.92
N ARG A 25 25.24 19.70 -23.50
CA ARG A 25 25.00 19.09 -22.19
C ARG A 25 25.77 19.78 -21.07
N ASP A 26 26.86 20.49 -21.35
CA ASP A 26 27.71 21.10 -20.32
C ASP A 26 27.56 22.63 -20.19
N ASP A 27 26.76 23.30 -21.04
CA ASP A 27 26.42 24.73 -20.92
C ASP A 27 25.02 24.93 -20.29
N PRO A 28 24.93 25.44 -19.04
CA PRO A 28 23.66 25.67 -18.35
C PRO A 28 22.68 26.59 -19.09
N LYS A 29 23.16 27.55 -19.91
CA LYS A 29 22.28 28.45 -20.67
C LYS A 29 21.61 27.73 -21.84
N GLN A 30 22.34 26.84 -22.50
CA GLN A 30 21.79 26.00 -23.56
C GLN A 30 20.81 24.96 -23.01
N GLN A 31 21.14 24.35 -21.87
CA GLN A 31 20.21 23.48 -21.14
C GLN A 31 18.90 24.20 -20.79
N LEU A 32 18.96 25.43 -20.26
CA LEU A 32 17.78 26.22 -19.92
C LEU A 32 16.92 26.53 -21.15
N ARG A 33 17.54 26.89 -22.27
CA ARG A 33 16.84 27.14 -23.53
C ARG A 33 16.10 25.87 -24.00
N LEU A 34 16.79 24.72 -24.02
CA LEU A 34 16.20 23.44 -24.41
C LEU A 34 15.05 23.04 -23.47
N MET A 35 15.17 23.32 -22.16
CA MET A 35 14.08 23.06 -21.21
C MET A 35 12.86 23.93 -21.47
N LYS A 36 13.03 25.21 -21.86
CA LYS A 36 11.93 26.09 -22.22
C LYS A 36 11.20 25.61 -23.47
N GLU A 37 11.93 25.28 -24.53
CA GLU A 37 11.36 24.75 -25.77
C GLU A 37 10.59 23.43 -25.50
N ARG A 38 11.14 22.55 -24.65
CA ARG A 38 10.42 21.33 -24.21
C ARG A 38 9.15 21.65 -23.41
N ALA A 39 9.20 22.65 -22.53
CA ALA A 39 8.06 23.03 -21.71
C ALA A 39 6.91 23.61 -22.56
N GLU A 40 7.24 24.38 -23.61
CA GLU A 40 6.27 24.94 -24.56
C GLU A 40 5.47 23.83 -25.27
N CYS A 41 6.13 22.75 -25.70
CA CYS A 41 5.45 21.61 -26.32
C CYS A 41 4.90 20.58 -25.32
N ALA A 42 5.30 20.62 -24.04
CA ALA A 42 4.96 19.59 -23.06
C ALA A 42 3.44 19.44 -22.85
N ALA A 43 2.71 20.54 -22.82
CA ALA A 43 1.26 20.52 -22.61
C ALA A 43 0.54 19.77 -23.76
N GLU A 44 0.96 20.02 -25.01
CA GLU A 44 0.41 19.32 -26.17
C GLU A 44 0.80 17.85 -26.19
N LEU A 45 2.07 17.52 -25.89
CA LEU A 45 2.53 16.13 -25.80
C LEU A 45 1.72 15.35 -24.76
N LEU A 46 1.50 15.92 -23.58
CA LEU A 46 0.69 15.30 -22.53
C LEU A 46 -0.76 15.13 -22.95
N LYS A 47 -1.32 16.10 -23.68
CA LYS A 47 -2.69 16.01 -24.22
C LYS A 47 -2.81 14.85 -25.22
N PHE A 48 -1.90 14.71 -26.17
CA PHE A 48 -1.95 13.62 -27.15
C PHE A 48 -1.65 12.25 -26.52
N GLN A 49 -0.67 12.19 -25.61
CA GLN A 49 -0.40 10.98 -24.85
C GLN A 49 -1.64 10.53 -24.05
N SER A 50 -2.32 11.47 -23.39
CA SER A 50 -3.56 11.22 -22.65
C SER A 50 -4.67 10.70 -23.55
N ALA A 51 -4.84 11.29 -24.74
CA ALA A 51 -5.83 10.84 -25.72
C ALA A 51 -5.56 9.40 -26.16
N ILE A 52 -4.30 9.03 -26.42
CA ILE A 52 -3.91 7.65 -26.76
C ILE A 52 -4.23 6.69 -25.62
N ILE A 53 -3.85 7.03 -24.38
CA ILE A 53 -4.09 6.20 -23.20
C ILE A 53 -5.58 5.88 -23.05
N VAL A 54 -6.44 6.90 -23.16
CA VAL A 54 -7.88 6.73 -22.98
C VAL A 54 -8.51 6.03 -24.18
N ALA A 55 -8.01 6.25 -25.40
CA ALA A 55 -8.48 5.52 -26.59
C ALA A 55 -8.15 4.01 -26.49
N ALA A 56 -6.95 3.67 -26.04
CA ALA A 56 -6.45 2.28 -26.01
C ALA A 56 -6.88 1.46 -24.79
N THR A 57 -7.48 2.09 -23.77
CA THR A 57 -7.90 1.41 -22.52
C THR A 57 -9.34 1.66 -22.16
N ASP A 58 -9.91 0.76 -21.36
CA ASP A 58 -11.26 0.86 -20.81
C ASP A 58 -11.20 0.86 -19.28
N ALA A 59 -12.31 1.23 -18.63
CA ALA A 59 -12.36 1.31 -17.16
C ALA A 59 -11.97 -0.01 -16.46
N SER A 60 -12.24 -1.15 -17.10
CA SER A 60 -11.89 -2.49 -16.59
C SER A 60 -10.38 -2.75 -16.53
N ASP A 61 -9.56 -2.03 -17.30
CA ASP A 61 -8.11 -2.15 -17.27
C ASP A 61 -7.48 -1.52 -16.03
N TRP A 62 -8.22 -0.65 -15.37
CA TRP A 62 -7.75 0.11 -14.24
C TRP A 62 -8.25 -0.52 -12.95
N ILE A 63 -7.32 -0.74 -12.03
CA ILE A 63 -7.61 -1.27 -10.70
C ILE A 63 -7.38 -0.16 -9.69
N GLN A 64 -8.40 0.14 -8.88
CA GLN A 64 -8.28 1.12 -7.80
C GLN A 64 -7.58 0.48 -6.59
N PHE A 65 -6.50 1.11 -6.15
CA PHE A 65 -5.75 0.80 -4.94
C PHE A 65 -5.72 2.04 -4.03
N GLY A 66 -6.68 2.14 -3.11
CA GLY A 66 -6.86 3.35 -2.30
C GLY A 66 -7.22 4.55 -3.17
N ASP A 67 -6.39 5.59 -3.15
CA ASP A 67 -6.56 6.80 -3.98
C ASP A 67 -5.78 6.74 -5.32
N LYS A 68 -5.16 5.59 -5.62
CA LYS A 68 -4.39 5.40 -6.86
C LYS A 68 -5.12 4.50 -7.84
N MET A 69 -5.03 4.85 -9.12
CA MET A 69 -5.49 4.06 -10.24
C MET A 69 -4.29 3.39 -10.91
N CYS A 70 -4.29 2.06 -10.89
CA CYS A 70 -3.21 1.25 -11.43
C CYS A 70 -3.67 0.51 -12.68
N LEU A 71 -3.03 0.78 -13.80
CA LEU A 71 -3.28 0.07 -15.04
C LEU A 71 -2.76 -1.39 -14.97
N SER A 72 -3.56 -2.32 -15.48
CA SER A 72 -3.21 -3.72 -15.68
C SER A 72 -2.06 -3.88 -16.69
N SER A 73 -1.40 -5.04 -16.69
CA SER A 73 -0.37 -5.33 -17.71
C SER A 73 -0.97 -5.40 -19.12
N ALA A 74 -2.15 -6.01 -19.29
CA ALA A 74 -2.83 -6.08 -20.59
C ALA A 74 -3.20 -4.69 -21.13
N GLY A 75 -3.70 -3.79 -20.27
CA GLY A 75 -3.97 -2.41 -20.64
C GLY A 75 -2.70 -1.67 -21.03
N ALA A 76 -1.59 -1.88 -20.31
CA ALA A 76 -0.30 -1.29 -20.67
C ALA A 76 0.22 -1.79 -22.03
N GLU A 77 0.08 -3.08 -22.32
CA GLU A 77 0.46 -3.68 -23.60
C GLU A 77 -0.33 -3.09 -24.78
N ARG A 78 -1.63 -2.82 -24.61
CA ARG A 78 -2.43 -2.14 -25.64
C ARG A 78 -1.96 -0.71 -25.90
N ILE A 79 -1.70 0.05 -24.84
CA ILE A 79 -1.15 1.41 -24.97
C ILE A 79 0.18 1.38 -25.73
N ALA A 80 1.06 0.42 -25.43
CA ALA A 80 2.40 0.35 -26.00
C ALA A 80 2.42 0.23 -27.53
N GLN A 81 1.36 -0.28 -28.16
CA GLN A 81 1.27 -0.37 -29.64
C GLN A 81 1.29 1.00 -30.34
N HIS A 82 0.99 2.07 -29.61
CA HIS A 82 0.97 3.43 -30.12
C HIS A 82 2.27 4.21 -29.88
N PHE A 83 3.26 3.57 -29.23
CA PHE A 83 4.54 4.19 -28.91
C PHE A 83 5.69 3.32 -29.42
N ASP A 84 6.83 3.91 -29.80
CA ASP A 84 8.04 3.16 -30.14
C ASP A 84 8.74 2.68 -28.86
N ILE A 85 8.06 1.81 -28.10
CA ILE A 85 8.59 1.20 -26.90
C ILE A 85 9.33 -0.09 -27.28
N ARG A 86 10.61 -0.15 -26.97
CA ARG A 86 11.44 -1.34 -27.14
C ARG A 86 11.77 -1.97 -25.79
N LEU A 87 11.52 -3.28 -25.67
CA LEU A 87 11.89 -4.07 -24.51
C LEU A 87 12.99 -5.04 -24.92
N THR A 88 14.18 -4.87 -24.35
CA THR A 88 15.42 -5.58 -24.72
C THR A 88 16.11 -6.16 -23.49
N ASN A 89 17.18 -6.92 -23.68
CA ASN A 89 18.02 -7.47 -22.60
C ASN A 89 17.22 -8.25 -21.55
N TRP A 90 16.29 -9.08 -22.04
CA TRP A 90 15.47 -9.92 -21.18
C TRP A 90 16.35 -10.94 -20.43
N LYS A 91 16.17 -10.99 -19.11
CA LYS A 91 16.71 -12.05 -18.26
C LYS A 91 15.59 -12.66 -17.45
N GLN A 92 15.75 -13.95 -17.18
CA GLN A 92 14.87 -14.71 -16.33
C GLN A 92 15.68 -15.44 -15.28
N GLU A 93 15.22 -15.36 -14.04
CA GLU A 93 15.79 -16.07 -12.90
C GLU A 93 14.68 -16.85 -12.18
N LYS A 94 15.06 -17.97 -11.57
CA LYS A 94 14.21 -18.73 -10.66
C LYS A 94 14.96 -18.81 -9.34
N GLU A 95 14.30 -18.39 -8.27
CA GLU A 95 14.82 -18.51 -6.92
C GLU A 95 13.93 -19.42 -6.09
N GLU A 96 14.55 -20.20 -5.21
CA GLU A 96 13.88 -21.10 -4.29
C GLU A 96 14.25 -20.69 -2.86
N TRP A 97 13.29 -20.79 -1.94
CA TRP A 97 13.51 -20.53 -0.52
C TRP A 97 12.73 -21.51 0.34
N GLN A 98 12.97 -21.46 1.65
CA GLN A 98 12.22 -22.23 2.63
C GLN A 98 11.86 -21.31 3.80
N ASP A 99 10.58 -21.34 4.21
CA ASP A 99 10.02 -20.56 5.31
C ASP A 99 9.15 -21.46 6.22
N GLU A 100 8.50 -20.87 7.22
CA GLU A 100 7.58 -21.55 8.15
C GLU A 100 6.41 -22.25 7.43
N LEU A 101 6.05 -21.78 6.23
CA LEU A 101 5.00 -22.34 5.39
C LEU A 101 5.55 -23.41 4.42
N GLY A 102 6.83 -23.78 4.53
CA GLY A 102 7.51 -24.78 3.72
C GLY A 102 8.39 -24.20 2.60
N ARG A 103 8.70 -25.03 1.61
CA ARG A 103 9.45 -24.58 0.42
C ARG A 103 8.61 -23.63 -0.42
N GLY A 104 9.26 -22.68 -1.09
CA GLY A 104 8.67 -21.75 -2.02
C GLY A 104 9.61 -21.46 -3.19
N TYR A 105 9.05 -20.96 -4.29
CA TYR A 105 9.86 -20.50 -5.42
C TYR A 105 9.23 -19.29 -6.12
N ARG A 106 10.06 -18.48 -6.76
CA ARG A 106 9.66 -17.28 -7.52
C ARG A 106 10.36 -17.21 -8.85
N TYR A 107 9.66 -16.68 -9.84
CA TYR A 107 10.23 -16.28 -11.10
C TYR A 107 10.42 -14.77 -11.11
N ILE A 108 11.61 -14.35 -11.54
CA ILE A 108 11.98 -12.94 -11.68
C ILE A 108 12.32 -12.72 -13.15
N PHE A 109 11.69 -11.73 -13.76
CA PHE A 109 12.04 -11.25 -15.09
C PHE A 109 12.56 -9.82 -14.97
N THR A 110 13.62 -9.54 -15.71
CA THR A 110 14.15 -8.19 -15.85
C THR A 110 14.31 -7.85 -17.32
N CYS A 111 14.08 -6.60 -17.70
CA CYS A 111 14.38 -6.10 -19.04
C CYS A 111 14.80 -4.62 -19.01
N THR A 112 15.42 -4.18 -20.10
CA THR A 112 15.65 -2.76 -20.39
C THR A 112 14.55 -2.27 -21.31
N ALA A 113 13.85 -1.23 -20.88
CA ALA A 113 12.79 -0.59 -21.63
C ALA A 113 13.27 0.76 -22.18
N GLY A 114 13.09 0.99 -23.48
CA GLY A 114 13.47 2.23 -24.16
C GLY A 114 12.29 2.88 -24.88
N HIS A 115 12.23 4.21 -24.86
CA HIS A 115 11.32 5.04 -25.66
C HIS A 115 11.99 6.38 -25.95
N GLY A 116 12.30 6.65 -27.22
CA GLY A 116 13.17 7.78 -27.60
C GLY A 116 14.50 7.73 -26.85
N ASN A 117 14.88 8.85 -26.22
CA ASN A 117 16.12 8.96 -25.45
C ASN A 117 16.01 8.48 -23.99
N ARG A 118 14.84 7.95 -23.59
CA ARG A 118 14.62 7.45 -22.22
C ARG A 118 14.83 5.95 -22.19
N GLN A 119 15.65 5.49 -21.25
CA GLN A 119 15.79 4.07 -20.93
C GLN A 119 15.62 3.83 -19.43
N LEU A 120 15.08 2.67 -19.06
CA LEU A 120 14.96 2.24 -17.67
C LEU A 120 15.04 0.73 -17.56
N HIS A 121 15.37 0.25 -16.36
CA HIS A 121 15.30 -1.17 -16.02
C HIS A 121 13.98 -1.47 -15.34
N ALA A 122 13.33 -2.54 -15.77
CA ALA A 122 12.09 -3.02 -15.20
C ALA A 122 12.26 -4.42 -14.62
N ILE A 123 11.50 -4.69 -13.56
CA ILE A 123 11.46 -5.98 -12.89
C ILE A 123 9.99 -6.40 -12.74
N GLY A 124 9.73 -7.68 -13.02
CA GLY A 124 8.48 -8.36 -12.71
C GLY A 124 8.76 -9.64 -11.97
N GLN A 125 7.98 -9.90 -10.93
CA GLN A 125 8.10 -11.13 -10.14
C GLN A 125 6.73 -11.72 -9.83
N CYS A 126 6.70 -13.04 -9.73
CA CYS A 126 5.56 -13.80 -9.26
C CYS A 126 6.05 -15.07 -8.59
N ASP A 127 5.41 -15.42 -7.49
CA ASP A 127 5.90 -16.41 -6.55
C ASP A 127 4.80 -17.40 -6.14
N SER A 128 5.21 -18.54 -5.58
CA SER A 128 4.31 -19.61 -5.14
C SER A 128 3.40 -19.22 -3.95
N ARG A 129 3.51 -17.99 -3.43
CA ARG A 129 2.64 -17.40 -2.40
C ARG A 129 1.75 -16.29 -2.98
N ASP A 130 1.67 -16.16 -4.30
CA ASP A 130 0.78 -15.18 -4.93
C ASP A 130 -0.69 -15.49 -4.61
N LYS A 131 -1.39 -14.52 -4.03
CA LYS A 131 -2.77 -14.69 -3.56
C LYS A 131 -3.77 -14.94 -4.68
N PHE A 132 -3.50 -14.52 -5.91
CA PHE A 132 -4.44 -14.65 -7.02
C PHE A 132 -4.27 -15.98 -7.74
N LEU A 133 -3.04 -16.46 -7.90
CA LEU A 133 -2.75 -17.69 -8.65
C LEU A 133 -2.68 -18.93 -7.74
N CYS A 134 -2.21 -18.75 -6.51
CA CYS A 134 -1.82 -19.84 -5.62
C CYS A 134 -2.72 -19.98 -4.39
N LYS A 135 -3.73 -19.14 -4.20
CA LYS A 135 -4.67 -19.24 -3.07
C LYS A 135 -6.06 -19.71 -3.54
N VAL A 136 -6.66 -20.64 -2.80
CA VAL A 136 -8.06 -21.07 -2.97
C VAL A 136 -8.78 -20.85 -1.66
N GLY A 137 -9.77 -19.95 -1.64
CA GLY A 137 -10.38 -19.51 -0.40
C GLY A 137 -9.36 -18.89 0.55
N ASP A 138 -9.19 -19.50 1.73
CA ASP A 138 -8.23 -19.04 2.74
C ASP A 138 -6.93 -19.83 2.83
N THR A 139 -6.75 -20.89 2.03
CA THR A 139 -5.53 -21.72 2.04
C THR A 139 -4.70 -21.53 0.76
N TYR A 140 -3.38 -21.68 0.89
CA TYR A 140 -2.48 -21.74 -0.26
C TYR A 140 -2.47 -23.17 -0.82
N LYS A 141 -2.44 -23.28 -2.14
CA LYS A 141 -2.24 -24.54 -2.86
C LYS A 141 -0.89 -25.14 -2.48
N SER A 142 -0.81 -26.46 -2.51
CA SER A 142 0.48 -27.15 -2.39
C SER A 142 1.37 -26.84 -3.61
N LEU A 143 2.69 -26.93 -3.45
CA LEU A 143 3.62 -26.66 -4.56
C LEU A 143 3.38 -27.55 -5.79
N THR A 144 2.90 -28.78 -5.57
CA THR A 144 2.57 -29.74 -6.63
C THR A 144 1.34 -29.35 -7.44
N GLU A 145 0.41 -28.58 -6.85
CA GLU A 145 -0.80 -28.09 -7.53
C GLU A 145 -0.56 -26.75 -8.24
N ILE A 146 0.57 -26.08 -7.95
CA ILE A 146 0.90 -24.80 -8.56
C ILE A 146 1.50 -25.05 -9.94
N ASN A 147 0.83 -24.52 -10.96
CA ASN A 147 1.37 -24.52 -12.31
C ASN A 147 2.49 -23.46 -12.44
N ALA A 148 3.74 -23.93 -12.51
CA ALA A 148 4.93 -23.08 -12.65
C ALA A 148 4.90 -22.18 -13.91
N ASN A 149 4.26 -22.63 -15.01
CA ASN A 149 4.16 -21.83 -16.22
C ASN A 149 3.26 -20.61 -16.01
N ASN A 150 2.20 -20.73 -15.20
CA ASN A 150 1.34 -19.58 -14.87
C ASN A 150 2.10 -18.53 -14.07
N LEU A 151 2.94 -18.95 -13.12
CA LEU A 151 3.80 -18.02 -12.36
C LEU A 151 4.84 -17.34 -13.25
N ARG A 152 5.50 -18.11 -14.13
CA ARG A 152 6.48 -17.59 -15.08
C ARG A 152 5.85 -16.56 -16.02
N ALA A 153 4.70 -16.88 -16.62
CA ALA A 153 3.97 -15.96 -17.49
C ALA A 153 3.53 -14.70 -16.72
N ALA A 154 3.01 -14.85 -15.51
CA ALA A 154 2.60 -13.71 -14.68
C ALA A 154 3.78 -12.79 -14.34
N ALA A 155 4.95 -13.34 -13.99
CA ALA A 155 6.16 -12.57 -13.75
C ALA A 155 6.62 -11.80 -15.00
N TYR A 156 6.59 -12.44 -16.17
CA TYR A 156 6.89 -11.83 -17.46
C TYR A 156 5.95 -10.66 -17.79
N HIS A 157 4.63 -10.87 -17.74
CA HIS A 157 3.64 -9.81 -18.02
C HIS A 157 3.72 -8.66 -17.00
N ARG A 158 4.03 -8.95 -15.74
CA ARG A 158 4.28 -7.91 -14.72
C ARG A 158 5.51 -7.07 -15.08
N CYS A 159 6.59 -7.68 -15.56
CA CYS A 159 7.79 -6.97 -16.01
C CYS A 159 7.47 -6.04 -17.18
N GLN A 160 6.83 -6.57 -18.22
CA GLN A 160 6.40 -5.83 -19.40
C GLN A 160 5.48 -4.66 -19.04
N GLY A 161 4.43 -4.91 -18.26
CA GLY A 161 3.51 -3.87 -17.81
C GLY A 161 4.22 -2.79 -16.96
N ASN A 162 5.13 -3.18 -16.06
CA ASN A 162 5.90 -2.24 -15.24
C ASN A 162 6.81 -1.36 -16.09
N ALA A 163 7.49 -1.94 -17.09
CA ALA A 163 8.34 -1.23 -18.04
C ALA A 163 7.56 -0.12 -18.77
N ILE A 164 6.44 -0.49 -19.40
CA ILE A 164 5.60 0.44 -20.17
C ILE A 164 5.05 1.55 -19.27
N LYS A 165 4.47 1.19 -18.12
CA LYS A 165 3.90 2.17 -17.18
C LYS A 165 4.95 3.15 -16.66
N ALA A 166 6.17 2.68 -16.39
CA ALA A 166 7.26 3.53 -15.94
C ALA A 166 7.75 4.47 -17.04
N LEU A 167 7.89 3.97 -18.28
CA LEU A 167 8.32 4.76 -19.44
C LEU A 167 7.34 5.87 -19.80
N LEU A 168 6.04 5.59 -19.70
CA LEU A 168 4.98 6.56 -20.01
C LEU A 168 4.62 7.45 -18.82
N GLY A 169 5.13 7.17 -17.61
CA GLY A 169 4.83 7.98 -16.42
C GLY A 169 3.40 7.78 -15.88
N ILE A 170 2.74 6.67 -16.21
CA ILE A 170 1.34 6.39 -15.86
C ILE A 170 1.20 5.39 -14.70
N ARG A 171 2.27 5.18 -13.93
CA ARG A 171 2.28 4.23 -12.81
C ARG A 171 1.59 4.82 -11.58
N GLY A 172 0.37 4.36 -11.30
CA GLY A 172 -0.34 4.69 -10.07
C GLY A 172 -0.73 6.16 -9.99
N ILE A 173 -1.36 6.66 -11.05
CA ILE A 173 -1.91 8.02 -11.11
C ILE A 173 -3.03 8.19 -10.08
N THR A 174 -3.29 9.42 -9.63
CA THR A 174 -4.37 9.67 -8.67
C THR A 174 -5.74 9.40 -9.31
N LYS A 175 -6.73 9.07 -8.48
CA LYS A 175 -8.11 8.92 -8.93
C LYS A 175 -8.63 10.18 -9.63
N SER A 176 -8.33 11.36 -9.10
CA SER A 176 -8.73 12.63 -9.70
C SER A 176 -8.13 12.85 -11.10
N THR A 177 -6.84 12.55 -11.30
CA THR A 177 -6.21 12.63 -12.62
C THR A 177 -6.82 11.64 -13.59
N TRP A 178 -7.07 10.40 -13.15
CA TRP A 178 -7.71 9.39 -13.98
C TRP A 178 -9.13 9.79 -14.40
N GLU A 179 -9.94 10.30 -13.47
CA GLU A 179 -11.30 10.78 -13.75
C GLU A 179 -11.29 11.94 -14.74
N ALA A 180 -10.34 12.88 -14.61
CA ALA A 180 -10.18 13.98 -15.56
C ALA A 180 -9.85 13.48 -16.98
N LEU A 181 -8.96 12.48 -17.09
CA LEU A 181 -8.59 11.87 -18.38
C LEU A 181 -9.79 11.22 -19.07
N PHE A 182 -10.56 10.40 -18.35
CA PHE A 182 -11.68 9.64 -18.93
C PHE A 182 -12.92 10.52 -19.19
N LYS A 183 -13.19 11.51 -18.33
CA LYS A 183 -14.31 12.44 -18.53
C LYS A 183 -14.14 13.27 -19.80
N ALA A 184 -12.91 13.64 -20.14
CA ALA A 184 -12.61 14.41 -21.35
C ALA A 184 -12.98 13.69 -22.66
N THR A 185 -13.14 12.36 -22.64
CA THR A 185 -13.46 11.56 -23.83
C THR A 185 -14.87 10.97 -23.81
N GLY A 186 -15.67 11.25 -22.78
CA GLY A 186 -17.02 10.68 -22.63
C GLY A 186 -17.07 9.17 -22.35
N LYS A 187 -15.94 8.54 -21.97
CA LYS A 187 -15.92 7.12 -21.57
C LYS A 187 -16.48 6.96 -20.15
N ASP A 188 -17.10 5.81 -19.88
CA ASP A 188 -17.58 5.46 -18.55
C ASP A 188 -16.42 5.49 -17.54
N THR A 189 -16.67 6.14 -16.40
CA THR A 189 -15.71 6.32 -15.29
C THR A 189 -16.00 5.38 -14.13
N THR A 190 -16.99 4.50 -14.28
CA THR A 190 -17.36 3.53 -13.25
C THR A 190 -16.27 2.48 -13.10
N VAL A 191 -15.47 2.60 -12.04
CA VAL A 191 -14.43 1.61 -11.72
C VAL A 191 -15.08 0.35 -11.18
N THR A 192 -15.06 -0.72 -11.99
CA THR A 192 -15.58 -2.04 -11.62
C THR A 192 -14.60 -2.84 -10.77
N ASN A 193 -13.29 -2.61 -10.92
CA ASN A 193 -12.24 -3.38 -10.27
C ASN A 193 -11.60 -2.61 -9.10
N LYS A 194 -12.11 -2.80 -7.88
CA LYS A 194 -11.50 -2.28 -6.65
C LYS A 194 -10.73 -3.37 -5.93
N ALA A 195 -9.43 -3.18 -5.76
CA ALA A 195 -8.64 -4.05 -4.90
C ALA A 195 -8.84 -3.63 -3.44
N THR A 196 -9.64 -4.39 -2.70
CA THR A 196 -9.75 -4.24 -1.26
C THR A 196 -8.55 -4.90 -0.60
N PHE A 197 -7.64 -4.10 -0.08
CA PHE A 197 -6.68 -4.63 0.88
C PHE A 197 -7.49 -5.07 2.11
N LYS A 198 -7.42 -6.36 2.50
CA LYS A 198 -7.74 -6.73 3.88
C LYS A 198 -6.88 -5.81 4.73
N LYS A 199 -7.52 -4.87 5.45
CA LYS A 199 -6.87 -3.95 6.39
C LYS A 199 -5.95 -4.85 7.22
N GLY A 200 -4.63 -4.71 7.07
CA GLY A 200 -3.69 -5.58 7.75
C GLY A 200 -4.02 -5.60 9.24
N SER A 201 -3.73 -6.70 9.93
CA SER A 201 -3.93 -6.87 11.38
C SER A 201 -3.00 -5.97 12.22
N LYS A 202 -2.84 -4.70 11.85
CA LYS A 202 -2.50 -3.63 12.76
C LYS A 202 -3.83 -3.01 13.15
N GLY A 203 -4.28 -3.34 14.36
CA GLY A 203 -5.64 -3.20 14.88
C GLY A 203 -6.32 -1.89 14.50
N GLY A 204 -7.12 -1.93 13.43
CA GLY A 204 -8.18 -0.95 13.25
C GLY A 204 -9.31 -1.31 14.19
N THR A 205 -9.75 -0.36 15.02
CA THR A 205 -10.94 -0.49 15.87
C THR A 205 -12.09 -1.04 15.02
N SER A 206 -12.56 -2.24 15.34
CA SER A 206 -13.77 -2.78 14.74
C SER A 206 -14.97 -2.01 15.27
N LYS A 207 -16.11 -2.02 14.57
CA LYS A 207 -17.35 -1.43 15.10
C LYS A 207 -17.70 -2.01 16.49
N THR A 208 -17.45 -3.31 16.66
CA THR A 208 -17.60 -4.02 17.94
C THR A 208 -16.66 -3.49 19.03
N ASP A 209 -15.42 -3.10 18.71
CA ASP A 209 -14.53 -2.48 19.68
C ASP A 209 -15.03 -1.09 20.08
N THR A 210 -15.56 -0.29 19.14
CA THR A 210 -16.14 1.01 19.46
C THR A 210 -17.32 0.89 20.42
N ASP A 211 -18.20 -0.09 20.20
CA ASP A 211 -19.36 -0.33 21.06
C ASP A 211 -18.92 -0.74 22.48
N LYS A 212 -17.91 -1.61 22.59
CA LYS A 212 -17.32 -2.02 23.88
C LYS A 212 -16.57 -0.89 24.59
N GLN A 213 -15.88 -0.02 23.85
CA GLN A 213 -15.23 1.17 24.40
C GLN A 213 -16.26 2.15 24.97
N ALA A 214 -17.38 2.35 24.27
CA ALA A 214 -18.48 3.18 24.75
C ALA A 214 -19.13 2.58 26.01
N GLU A 215 -19.36 1.25 26.02
CA GLU A 215 -19.87 0.54 27.18
C GLU A 215 -18.94 0.65 28.40
N LEU A 216 -17.63 0.42 28.20
CA LEU A 216 -16.63 0.57 29.25
C LEU A 216 -16.60 1.99 29.81
N GLY A 217 -16.62 3.00 28.93
CA GLY A 217 -16.64 4.41 29.34
C GLY A 217 -17.88 4.76 30.16
N ALA A 218 -19.05 4.23 29.81
CA ALA A 218 -20.29 4.43 30.57
C ALA A 218 -20.23 3.79 31.96
N ILE A 219 -19.60 2.62 32.10
CA ILE A 219 -19.41 1.97 33.40
C ILE A 219 -18.47 2.79 34.29
N LEU A 220 -17.32 3.22 33.76
CA LEU A 220 -16.32 3.98 34.53
C LEU A 220 -16.84 5.35 34.96
N LEU A 221 -17.57 6.05 34.08
CA LEU A 221 -18.25 7.28 34.46
C LEU A 221 -19.32 7.04 35.52
N GLY A 222 -20.04 5.91 35.45
CA GLY A 222 -21.01 5.53 36.46
C GLY A 222 -20.39 5.36 37.86
N PHE A 223 -19.19 4.77 37.97
CA PHE A 223 -18.49 4.68 39.25
C PHE A 223 -18.16 6.05 39.81
N VAL A 224 -17.62 6.95 38.99
CA VAL A 224 -17.26 8.30 39.42
C VAL A 224 -18.52 9.09 39.83
N ASP A 225 -19.63 8.91 39.13
CA ASP A 225 -20.92 9.54 39.47
C ASP A 225 -21.48 9.03 40.81
N GLU A 226 -21.17 7.79 41.17
CA GLU A 226 -21.50 7.18 42.45
C GLU A 226 -20.47 7.50 43.55
N GLY A 227 -19.41 8.26 43.24
CA GLY A 227 -18.38 8.67 44.20
C GLY A 227 -17.24 7.67 44.38
N PHE A 228 -17.02 6.78 43.40
CA PHE A 228 -16.00 5.74 43.45
C PHE A 228 -14.99 5.86 42.30
N VAL A 229 -13.76 5.41 42.55
CA VAL A 229 -12.74 5.14 41.51
C VAL A 229 -12.21 3.74 41.58
N VAL A 230 -11.57 3.32 40.49
CA VAL A 230 -10.91 2.01 40.44
C VAL A 230 -9.45 2.16 40.86
N GLU A 231 -9.06 1.46 41.91
CA GLU A 231 -7.66 1.30 42.33
C GLU A 231 -7.24 -0.17 42.30
N LEU A 232 -5.93 -0.44 42.34
CA LEU A 232 -5.39 -1.81 42.40
C LEU A 232 -4.98 -2.13 43.83
N ASP A 233 -5.34 -3.31 44.32
CA ASP A 233 -4.86 -3.83 45.60
C ASP A 233 -3.38 -4.26 45.54
N GLU A 234 -2.82 -4.72 46.66
CA GLU A 234 -1.44 -5.21 46.75
C GLU A 234 -1.14 -6.41 45.84
N GLU A 235 -2.18 -7.13 45.42
CA GLU A 235 -2.10 -8.27 44.49
C GLU A 235 -2.29 -7.85 43.02
N GLY A 236 -2.57 -6.58 42.75
CA GLY A 236 -2.81 -6.03 41.42
C GLY A 236 -4.23 -6.30 40.88
N ASN A 237 -5.19 -6.62 41.74
CA ASN A 237 -6.60 -6.74 41.38
C ASN A 237 -7.33 -5.40 41.54
N PRO A 238 -8.20 -5.02 40.59
CA PRO A 238 -8.94 -3.79 40.70
C PRO A 238 -10.07 -3.91 41.73
N HIS A 239 -10.29 -2.86 42.53
CA HIS A 239 -11.41 -2.68 43.46
C HIS A 239 -11.93 -1.23 43.41
N LEU A 240 -13.10 -0.98 43.99
CA LEU A 240 -13.69 0.36 44.06
C LEU A 240 -13.32 1.01 45.39
N GLU A 241 -12.76 2.22 45.33
CA GLU A 241 -12.44 3.04 46.48
C GLU A 241 -13.27 4.32 46.47
N PRO A 242 -13.87 4.72 47.61
CA PRO A 242 -14.57 6.00 47.73
C PRO A 242 -13.61 7.16 47.50
N ALA A 243 -14.05 8.16 46.75
CA ALA A 243 -13.23 9.35 46.57
C ALA A 243 -14.06 10.60 46.25
N GLU A 244 -13.56 11.73 46.73
CA GLU A 244 -14.17 13.05 46.55
C GLU A 244 -13.54 13.76 45.35
N TYR A 245 -14.39 14.24 44.42
CA TYR A 245 -13.95 14.94 43.22
C TYR A 245 -14.85 16.15 42.91
N ASP A 246 -14.24 17.22 42.39
CA ASP A 246 -14.98 18.32 41.76
C ASP A 246 -15.27 17.99 40.27
N ASP A 247 -16.26 18.65 39.66
CA ASP A 247 -16.72 18.36 38.28
C ASP A 247 -15.61 18.36 37.20
N VAL A 248 -14.55 19.15 37.40
CA VAL A 248 -13.40 19.24 36.48
C VAL A 248 -12.50 17.99 36.57
N ASP A 249 -12.53 17.28 37.70
CA ASP A 249 -11.78 16.05 37.94
C ASP A 249 -12.54 14.77 37.54
N ARG A 250 -13.82 14.87 37.18
CA ARG A 250 -14.66 13.70 36.82
C ARG A 250 -14.12 12.91 35.62
N LEU A 251 -13.79 13.58 34.51
CA LEU A 251 -13.28 12.92 33.30
C LEU A 251 -11.87 12.36 33.53
N LYS A 252 -11.09 13.03 34.39
CA LYS A 252 -9.75 12.60 34.76
C LYS A 252 -9.82 11.35 35.65
N ALA A 253 -10.68 11.35 36.66
CA ALA A 253 -10.96 10.19 37.51
C ALA A 253 -11.42 8.96 36.71
N ALA A 254 -12.27 9.15 35.69
CA ALA A 254 -12.68 8.08 34.79
C ALA A 254 -11.52 7.58 33.90
N SER A 255 -10.64 8.48 33.45
CA SER A 255 -9.43 8.14 32.69
C SER A 255 -8.40 7.38 33.54
N ASP A 256 -8.20 7.81 34.78
CA ASP A 256 -7.30 7.17 35.74
C ASP A 256 -7.84 5.79 36.13
N SER A 257 -9.14 5.68 36.38
CA SER A 257 -9.83 4.40 36.58
C SER A 257 -9.69 3.47 35.37
N CYS A 258 -9.72 4.02 34.15
CA CYS A 258 -9.47 3.26 32.92
C CYS A 258 -8.03 2.71 32.89
N ALA A 259 -7.04 3.51 33.29
CA ALA A 259 -5.65 3.08 33.38
C ALA A 259 -5.47 1.98 34.44
N GLN A 260 -6.07 2.13 35.62
CA GLN A 260 -5.97 1.14 36.69
C GLN A 260 -6.62 -0.18 36.29
N ILE A 261 -7.89 -0.15 35.84
CA ILE A 261 -8.63 -1.37 35.52
C ILE A 261 -8.08 -2.14 34.31
N SER A 262 -7.43 -1.42 33.38
CA SER A 262 -6.76 -2.03 32.24
C SER A 262 -5.33 -2.49 32.54
N SER A 263 -4.79 -2.24 33.73
CA SER A 263 -3.52 -2.81 34.14
C SER A 263 -3.63 -4.32 34.42
N PHE A 264 -2.53 -5.04 34.26
CA PHE A 264 -2.47 -6.47 34.56
C PHE A 264 -1.04 -6.93 34.88
N VAL A 265 -0.93 -7.99 35.69
CA VAL A 265 0.35 -8.63 36.00
C VAL A 265 0.74 -9.54 34.84
N GLY A 266 1.94 -9.32 34.29
CA GLY A 266 2.54 -10.12 33.22
C GLY A 266 3.00 -11.49 33.70
N LYS A 267 3.46 -12.33 32.77
CA LYS A 267 3.99 -13.66 33.09
C LYS A 267 5.23 -13.63 33.97
N ASP A 268 5.95 -12.51 33.96
CA ASP A 268 7.19 -12.29 34.72
C ASP A 268 6.91 -11.65 36.10
N ASN A 269 5.65 -11.68 36.54
CA ASN A 269 5.16 -11.04 37.76
C ASN A 269 5.36 -9.51 37.80
N ASP A 270 5.43 -8.89 36.62
CA ASP A 270 5.61 -7.46 36.45
C ASP A 270 4.29 -6.76 36.12
N LEU A 271 3.99 -5.66 36.82
CA LEU A 271 2.77 -4.90 36.55
C LEU A 271 2.92 -4.16 35.20
N LYS A 272 2.08 -4.52 34.22
CA LYS A 272 1.97 -3.80 32.96
C LYS A 272 0.99 -2.65 33.13
N ALA A 273 1.48 -1.44 32.92
CA ALA A 273 0.68 -0.23 32.94
C ALA A 273 -0.48 -0.29 31.93
N GLY A 274 -1.67 0.07 32.40
CA GLY A 274 -2.86 0.17 31.59
C GLY A 274 -2.87 1.37 30.64
N LYS A 275 -4.01 1.58 29.99
CA LYS A 275 -4.25 2.67 29.04
C LYS A 275 -5.22 3.68 29.63
N GLU A 276 -4.80 4.94 29.67
CA GLU A 276 -5.64 6.07 30.08
C GLU A 276 -6.76 6.35 29.05
N SER A 277 -6.48 6.12 27.75
CA SER A 277 -7.47 6.33 26.70
C SER A 277 -8.23 5.06 26.35
N LEU A 278 -9.56 5.11 26.43
CA LEU A 278 -10.46 4.08 25.89
C LEU A 278 -10.18 3.77 24.41
N LYS A 279 -9.74 4.77 23.63
CA LYS A 279 -9.45 4.61 22.18
C LYS A 279 -8.24 3.71 21.91
N ASP A 280 -7.38 3.54 22.91
CA ASP A 280 -6.17 2.72 22.84
C ASP A 280 -6.42 1.27 23.28
N LEU A 281 -7.53 1.00 23.97
CA LEU A 281 -7.95 -0.35 24.34
C LEU A 281 -8.62 -1.04 23.15
N ARG A 282 -8.10 -2.21 22.72
CA ARG A 282 -8.63 -2.96 21.57
C ARG A 282 -8.50 -4.46 21.76
N GLY A 283 -9.36 -5.23 21.10
CA GLY A 283 -9.29 -6.70 21.07
C GLY A 283 -9.35 -7.33 22.47
N LYS A 284 -8.53 -8.37 22.70
CA LYS A 284 -8.55 -9.13 23.98
C LYS A 284 -8.31 -8.26 25.21
N TRP A 285 -7.50 -7.20 25.10
CA TRP A 285 -7.25 -6.30 26.22
C TRP A 285 -8.55 -5.58 26.61
N LEU A 286 -9.25 -5.00 25.64
CA LEU A 286 -10.55 -4.37 25.86
C LEU A 286 -11.58 -5.36 26.43
N ASP A 287 -11.62 -6.59 25.92
CA ASP A 287 -12.54 -7.63 26.38
C ASP A 287 -12.33 -7.96 27.87
N VAL A 288 -11.08 -8.13 28.28
CA VAL A 288 -10.72 -8.41 29.68
C VAL A 288 -11.00 -7.21 30.58
N THR A 289 -10.63 -6.00 30.15
CA THR A 289 -10.89 -4.77 30.91
C THR A 289 -12.39 -4.55 31.12
N LEU A 290 -13.20 -4.74 30.08
CA LEU A 290 -14.65 -4.61 30.17
C LEU A 290 -15.26 -5.68 31.08
N ALA A 291 -14.76 -6.92 31.04
CA ALA A 291 -15.20 -7.97 31.94
C ALA A 291 -14.90 -7.65 33.42
N LYS A 292 -13.70 -7.10 33.70
CA LYS A 292 -13.33 -6.61 35.04
C LYS A 292 -14.28 -5.50 35.51
N ALA A 293 -14.56 -4.52 34.65
CA ALA A 293 -15.46 -3.41 34.98
C ALA A 293 -16.89 -3.88 35.30
N LYS A 294 -17.41 -4.83 34.51
CA LYS A 294 -18.72 -5.44 34.75
C LYS A 294 -18.77 -6.23 36.05
N LYS A 295 -17.69 -6.96 36.37
CA LYS A 295 -17.57 -7.70 37.62
C LYS A 295 -17.62 -6.76 38.82
N LEU A 296 -16.81 -5.69 38.80
CA LEU A 296 -16.82 -4.67 39.85
C LEU A 296 -18.18 -4.01 40.02
N LYS A 297 -18.84 -3.66 38.91
CA LYS A 297 -20.20 -3.13 38.98
C LYS A 297 -21.17 -4.10 39.64
N ALA A 298 -21.06 -5.40 39.36
CA ALA A 298 -21.93 -6.41 39.97
C ALA A 298 -21.61 -6.69 41.45
N GLU A 299 -20.38 -6.47 41.89
CA GLU A 299 -19.90 -6.68 43.26
C GLU A 299 -20.15 -5.45 44.15
N GLY A 300 -19.96 -4.24 43.65
CA GLY A 300 -20.19 -2.99 44.39
C GLY A 300 -21.65 -2.75 44.80
N TYR A 301 -22.63 -3.36 44.14
CA TYR A 301 -24.04 -3.31 44.56
C TYR A 301 -24.39 -4.29 45.70
N LYS A 302 -23.42 -5.05 46.25
CA LYS A 302 -23.70 -6.05 47.29
C LYS A 302 -23.37 -5.63 48.72
N ASP A 303 -22.72 -4.49 48.94
CA ASP A 303 -22.25 -4.08 50.28
C ASP A 303 -23.12 -3.06 51.02
N GLU A 304 -24.40 -2.90 50.64
CA GLU A 304 -25.41 -2.27 51.50
C GLU A 304 -26.60 -3.20 51.75
N GLY A 305 -26.37 -4.24 52.54
CA GLY A 305 -27.39 -5.09 53.17
C GLY A 305 -27.08 -5.34 54.64
#